data_AF-A0A6C0CAI1-F1
#
_entry.id   AF-A0A6C0CAI1-F1
#
_cell.length_a   1.000
_cell.length_b   1.000
_cell.length_c   1.000
_cell.angle_alpha   90.00
_cell.angle_beta   90.00
_cell.angle_gamma   90.00
#
_symmetry.space_group_name_H-M   'P 1'
#
loop_
_entity.id
_entity.type
_entity.pdbx_description
1 polymer ?
#
loop_
_entity_poly.entity_id
_entity_poly.type
_entity_poly.pdbx_seq_one_letter_code
_entity_poly.pdbx_strand_id
1 'polypeptide(L)'
;MSCSSLNNLKSLFGLKPFSPFTYNKVILNIKSINAFNVSSRCSNDKNNKLREHIIGALINNKVPENYFVLAKWLTMKYNLSNYINSLSTKCYIKVDCKNKAGRANNYDFLIKLYYTQDTYDEYKVEFKFNASSLDKAPQFVSPMKPSRYLSSSYEEFYYTNYLTKLALKGNLKMPPKEEYLKHVHSNKPKCMTDYQDLYYKGCRSSSKFTGNQEHIDFYNYAKELSSISICEFIKSNELNISMLSNYLQTSQANKIYMLYTNNTFIKQIINSDDYMLIDVIKHSNSYECISKSGKKIYALIRWKNGNGIALPAFQISSG
;
A
#
# COMPACT_ATOMS: atom_id res chain seq x y z
N MET A 1 -18.80 -25.61 -3.69
CA MET A 1 -19.92 -25.74 -4.65
C MET A 1 -19.35 -25.71 -6.07
N SER A 2 -19.56 -26.78 -6.82
CA SER A 2 -19.11 -26.92 -8.22
C SER A 2 -19.93 -26.00 -9.14
N CYS A 3 -19.38 -25.64 -10.31
CA CYS A 3 -20.09 -24.82 -11.30
C CYS A 3 -21.41 -25.45 -11.78
N SER A 4 -21.57 -26.77 -11.67
CA SER A 4 -22.78 -27.50 -12.05
C SER A 4 -23.95 -27.28 -11.08
N SER A 5 -23.70 -27.21 -9.76
CA SER A 5 -24.77 -26.99 -8.76
C SER A 5 -25.35 -25.58 -8.81
N LEU A 6 -24.58 -24.59 -9.26
CA LEU A 6 -25.03 -23.20 -9.37
C LEU A 6 -25.92 -22.93 -10.60
N ASN A 7 -25.86 -23.79 -11.63
CA ASN A 7 -26.69 -23.65 -12.82
C ASN A 7 -28.10 -24.22 -12.62
N ASN A 8 -28.25 -25.28 -11.82
CA ASN A 8 -29.57 -25.86 -11.50
C ASN A 8 -30.44 -24.95 -10.62
N LEU A 9 -29.83 -24.12 -9.76
CA LEU A 9 -30.57 -23.10 -9.00
C LEU A 9 -31.06 -21.93 -9.88
N LYS A 10 -30.44 -21.68 -11.05
CA LYS A 10 -30.80 -20.55 -11.92
C LYS A 10 -32.11 -20.77 -12.66
N SER A 11 -32.35 -22.00 -13.13
CA SER A 11 -33.59 -22.32 -13.85
C SER A 11 -34.80 -22.33 -12.92
N LEU A 12 -34.61 -22.70 -11.64
CA LEU A 12 -35.70 -22.77 -10.67
C LEU A 12 -36.25 -21.39 -10.23
N PHE A 13 -35.45 -20.32 -10.32
CA PHE A 13 -35.80 -18.98 -9.80
C PHE A 13 -35.84 -17.87 -10.86
N GLY A 14 -35.76 -18.19 -12.15
CA GLY A 14 -35.77 -17.19 -13.23
C GLY A 14 -34.61 -16.19 -13.15
N LEU A 15 -33.50 -16.56 -12.49
CA LEU A 15 -32.39 -15.65 -12.24
C LEU A 15 -31.58 -15.43 -13.51
N LYS A 16 -31.40 -14.16 -13.89
CA LYS A 16 -30.50 -13.77 -14.98
C LYS A 16 -29.11 -14.39 -14.75
N PRO A 17 -28.42 -14.86 -15.81
CA PRO A 17 -27.08 -15.42 -15.68
C PRO A 17 -26.13 -14.39 -15.05
N PHE A 18 -25.20 -14.87 -14.24
CA PHE A 18 -24.15 -14.05 -13.66
C PHE A 18 -23.14 -13.64 -14.73
N SER A 19 -23.44 -12.56 -15.44
CA SER A 19 -22.51 -11.99 -16.41
C SER A 19 -21.41 -11.20 -15.71
N PRO A 20 -20.15 -11.30 -16.14
CA PRO A 20 -19.11 -10.35 -15.74
C PRO A 20 -19.53 -8.92 -16.07
N PHE A 21 -19.04 -7.96 -15.30
CA PHE A 21 -19.30 -6.53 -15.52
C PHE A 21 -17.99 -5.75 -15.39
N THR A 22 -17.94 -4.56 -15.98
CA THR A 22 -16.74 -3.72 -15.97
C THR A 22 -16.92 -2.53 -15.04
N TYR A 23 -15.91 -2.28 -14.20
CA TYR A 23 -15.82 -1.08 -13.38
C TYR A 23 -14.38 -0.57 -13.39
N ASN A 24 -14.17 0.73 -13.68
CA ASN A 24 -12.85 1.34 -13.80
C ASN A 24 -11.86 0.53 -14.67
N LYS A 25 -12.32 0.09 -15.85
CA LYS A 25 -11.56 -0.73 -16.81
C LYS A 25 -11.13 -2.11 -16.30
N VAL A 26 -11.65 -2.56 -15.16
CA VAL A 26 -11.42 -3.90 -14.61
C VAL A 26 -12.69 -4.74 -14.76
N ILE A 27 -12.52 -5.98 -15.24
CA ILE A 27 -13.61 -6.95 -15.34
C ILE A 27 -13.78 -7.64 -13.99
N LEU A 28 -14.98 -7.52 -13.43
CA LEU A 28 -15.41 -8.13 -12.18
C LEU A 28 -16.40 -9.27 -12.48
N ASN A 29 -16.33 -10.33 -11.68
CA ASN A 29 -17.24 -11.47 -11.76
C ASN A 29 -17.57 -12.00 -10.35
N ILE A 30 -18.42 -13.00 -10.25
CA ILE A 30 -18.87 -13.54 -8.97
C ILE A 30 -17.73 -14.00 -8.05
N LYS A 31 -16.60 -14.45 -8.61
CA LYS A 31 -15.43 -14.91 -7.84
C LYS A 31 -14.54 -13.75 -7.39
N SER A 32 -14.69 -12.55 -7.94
CA SER A 32 -13.88 -11.37 -7.57
C SER A 32 -14.00 -11.03 -6.08
N ILE A 33 -15.15 -11.30 -5.45
CA ILE A 33 -15.36 -11.09 -4.00
C ILE A 33 -14.39 -11.89 -3.12
N ASN A 34 -13.81 -12.99 -3.65
CA ASN A 34 -12.81 -13.77 -2.93
C ASN A 34 -11.51 -13.01 -2.71
N ALA A 35 -11.31 -11.84 -3.35
CA ALA A 35 -10.24 -10.93 -2.99
C ALA A 35 -10.29 -10.55 -1.49
N PHE A 36 -11.45 -10.57 -0.84
CA PHE A 36 -11.58 -10.28 0.59
C PHE A 36 -11.27 -11.47 1.50
N ASN A 37 -10.93 -12.64 0.95
CA ASN A 37 -10.35 -13.71 1.75
C ASN A 37 -8.87 -13.38 2.02
N VAL A 38 -8.35 -13.82 3.18
CA VAL A 38 -6.91 -13.71 3.47
C VAL A 38 -6.14 -14.51 2.41
N SER A 39 -5.15 -13.86 1.80
CA SER A 39 -4.33 -14.43 0.74
C SER A 39 -2.85 -14.42 1.11
N SER A 40 -2.07 -15.23 0.41
CA SER A 40 -0.61 -15.17 0.49
C SER A 40 -0.09 -13.78 0.08
N ARG A 41 1.07 -13.41 0.64
CA ARG A 41 1.69 -12.09 0.44
C ARG A 41 1.87 -11.72 -1.04
N CYS A 42 2.15 -12.70 -1.91
CA CYS A 42 2.37 -12.47 -3.34
C CYS A 42 1.13 -11.99 -4.10
N SER A 43 -0.08 -12.26 -3.58
CA SER A 43 -1.34 -11.84 -4.21
C SER A 43 -1.90 -10.53 -3.64
N ASN A 44 -1.27 -9.97 -2.59
CA ASN A 44 -1.83 -8.84 -1.86
C ASN A 44 -1.99 -7.58 -2.72
N ASP A 45 -1.02 -7.25 -3.57
CA ASP A 45 -1.09 -6.03 -4.40
C ASP A 45 -2.23 -6.10 -5.43
N LYS A 46 -2.36 -7.27 -6.09
CA LYS A 46 -3.46 -7.55 -7.03
C LYS A 46 -4.81 -7.57 -6.32
N ASN A 47 -4.89 -8.22 -5.16
CA ASN A 47 -6.12 -8.33 -4.39
C ASN A 47 -6.54 -6.98 -3.79
N ASN A 48 -5.61 -6.13 -3.34
CA ASN A 48 -5.91 -4.77 -2.87
C ASN A 48 -6.57 -3.94 -3.96
N LYS A 49 -6.00 -3.90 -5.16
CA LYS A 49 -6.61 -3.21 -6.31
C LYS A 49 -8.01 -3.77 -6.61
N LEU A 50 -8.15 -5.10 -6.60
CA LEU A 50 -9.45 -5.73 -6.84
C LEU A 50 -10.48 -5.38 -5.75
N ARG A 51 -10.09 -5.32 -4.47
CA ARG A 51 -10.94 -4.87 -3.35
C ARG A 51 -11.37 -3.43 -3.56
N GLU A 52 -10.46 -2.54 -3.92
CA GLU A 52 -10.76 -1.13 -4.19
C GLU A 52 -11.79 -0.97 -5.32
N HIS A 53 -11.66 -1.74 -6.40
CA HIS A 53 -12.63 -1.74 -7.49
C HIS A 53 -14.00 -2.27 -7.05
N ILE A 54 -14.05 -3.33 -6.24
CA ILE A 54 -15.30 -3.88 -5.71
C ILE A 54 -16.00 -2.88 -4.79
N ILE A 55 -15.26 -2.23 -3.88
CA ILE A 55 -15.80 -1.21 -2.97
C ILE A 55 -16.41 -0.05 -3.77
N GLY A 56 -15.65 0.50 -4.73
CA GLY A 56 -16.15 1.58 -5.57
C GLY A 56 -17.38 1.18 -6.39
N ALA A 57 -17.39 -0.04 -6.96
CA ALA A 57 -18.53 -0.55 -7.70
C ALA A 57 -19.78 -0.73 -6.84
N LEU A 58 -19.63 -1.19 -5.59
CA LEU A 58 -20.74 -1.31 -4.65
C LEU A 58 -21.31 0.05 -4.26
N ILE A 59 -20.45 1.02 -3.90
CA ILE A 59 -20.90 2.36 -3.52
C ILE A 59 -21.65 3.04 -4.68
N ASN A 60 -21.15 2.87 -5.91
CA ASN A 60 -21.74 3.47 -7.11
C ASN A 60 -22.89 2.67 -7.72
N ASN A 61 -23.42 1.66 -7.01
CA ASN A 61 -24.51 0.80 -7.49
C ASN A 61 -24.23 0.20 -8.89
N LYS A 62 -23.00 -0.23 -9.15
CA LYS A 62 -22.56 -0.84 -10.42
C LYS A 62 -22.50 -2.36 -10.39
N VAL A 63 -22.61 -2.97 -9.21
CA VAL A 63 -22.70 -4.44 -9.09
C VAL A 63 -24.11 -4.89 -9.47
N PRO A 64 -24.27 -5.85 -10.41
CA PRO A 64 -25.59 -6.32 -10.81
C PRO A 64 -26.39 -6.95 -9.66
N GLU A 65 -27.69 -6.66 -9.57
CA GLU A 65 -28.53 -7.09 -8.44
C GLU A 65 -28.56 -8.61 -8.22
N ASN A 66 -28.47 -9.41 -9.30
CA ASN A 66 -28.44 -10.87 -9.17
C ASN A 66 -27.22 -11.37 -8.35
N TYR A 67 -26.12 -10.62 -8.27
CA TYR A 67 -24.97 -10.98 -7.43
C TYR A 67 -25.32 -11.06 -5.95
N PHE A 68 -26.31 -10.29 -5.49
CA PHE A 68 -26.70 -10.24 -4.07
C PHE A 68 -27.54 -11.43 -3.61
N VAL A 69 -27.92 -12.35 -4.52
CA VAL A 69 -28.41 -13.69 -4.14
C VAL A 69 -27.30 -14.48 -3.42
N LEU A 70 -26.02 -14.14 -3.66
CA LEU A 70 -24.88 -14.75 -2.99
C LEU A 70 -24.61 -14.04 -1.66
N ALA A 71 -24.70 -14.78 -0.55
CA ALA A 71 -24.54 -14.24 0.81
C ALA A 71 -23.30 -13.34 0.99
N LYS A 72 -22.13 -13.74 0.44
CA LYS A 72 -20.89 -12.93 0.54
C LYS A 72 -21.04 -11.53 -0.06
N TRP A 73 -21.70 -11.42 -1.22
CA TRP A 73 -21.92 -10.12 -1.88
C TRP A 73 -22.94 -9.29 -1.13
N LEU A 74 -24.02 -9.91 -0.64
CA LEU A 74 -25.04 -9.24 0.17
C LEU A 74 -24.47 -8.70 1.49
N THR A 75 -23.74 -9.53 2.23
CA THR A 75 -23.07 -9.13 3.48
C THR A 75 -22.08 -7.98 3.23
N MET A 76 -21.31 -8.04 2.14
CA MET A 76 -20.40 -6.95 1.76
C MET A 76 -21.15 -5.65 1.48
N LYS A 77 -22.25 -5.70 0.69
CA LYS A 77 -23.11 -4.54 0.41
C LYS A 77 -23.61 -3.92 1.71
N TYR A 78 -24.21 -4.73 2.59
CA TYR A 78 -24.76 -4.28 3.87
C TYR A 78 -23.70 -3.64 4.78
N ASN A 79 -22.56 -4.32 4.99
CA ASN A 79 -21.51 -3.80 5.87
C ASN A 79 -20.87 -2.52 5.31
N LEU A 80 -20.73 -2.42 3.99
CA LEU A 80 -20.24 -1.20 3.36
C LEU A 80 -21.26 -0.06 3.48
N SER A 81 -22.56 -0.32 3.29
CA SER A 81 -23.61 0.68 3.53
C SER A 81 -23.59 1.21 4.96
N ASN A 82 -23.42 0.33 5.95
CA ASN A 82 -23.27 0.76 7.35
C ASN A 82 -22.04 1.66 7.56
N TYR A 83 -20.91 1.34 6.93
CA TYR A 83 -19.74 2.22 6.95
C TYR A 83 -20.03 3.58 6.31
N ILE A 84 -20.67 3.62 5.14
CA ILE A 84 -21.02 4.90 4.47
C ILE A 84 -21.95 5.73 5.36
N ASN A 85 -22.96 5.10 5.97
CA ASN A 85 -23.85 5.77 6.92
C ASN A 85 -23.13 6.31 8.15
N SER A 86 -22.02 5.69 8.57
CA SER A 86 -21.20 6.19 9.68
C SER A 86 -20.37 7.44 9.34
N LEU A 87 -20.26 7.82 8.06
CA LEU A 87 -19.46 8.97 7.64
C LEU A 87 -20.10 10.32 8.03
N SER A 88 -21.44 10.38 8.06
CA SER A 88 -22.21 11.59 8.38
C SER A 88 -23.39 11.26 9.29
N THR A 89 -23.75 12.19 10.17
CA THR A 89 -25.01 12.11 10.94
C THR A 89 -26.20 12.68 10.18
N LYS A 90 -25.96 13.37 9.05
CA LYS A 90 -26.99 13.95 8.20
C LYS A 90 -27.54 12.89 7.24
N CYS A 91 -28.85 12.90 7.01
CA CYS A 91 -29.48 12.08 5.98
C CYS A 91 -29.06 12.57 4.59
N TYR A 92 -28.46 11.70 3.79
CA TYR A 92 -28.08 11.97 2.41
C TYR A 92 -29.00 11.21 1.44
N ILE A 93 -29.24 11.78 0.27
CA ILE A 93 -30.11 11.22 -0.77
C ILE A 93 -29.35 10.42 -1.83
N LYS A 94 -28.04 10.64 -1.94
CA LYS A 94 -27.18 10.00 -2.93
C LYS A 94 -25.73 9.93 -2.44
N VAL A 95 -25.04 8.86 -2.82
CA VAL A 95 -23.59 8.71 -2.64
C VAL A 95 -22.90 8.55 -4.00
N ASP A 96 -21.73 9.15 -4.16
CA ASP A 96 -20.81 8.93 -5.28
C ASP A 96 -19.41 8.58 -4.73
N CYS A 97 -18.70 7.69 -5.42
CA CYS A 97 -17.35 7.27 -5.05
C CYS A 97 -16.41 7.38 -6.25
N LYS A 98 -15.35 8.18 -6.10
CA LYS A 98 -14.25 8.22 -7.06
C LYS A 98 -13.07 7.44 -6.51
N ASN A 99 -12.75 6.32 -7.13
CA ASN A 99 -11.49 5.62 -6.89
C ASN A 99 -10.33 6.54 -7.27
N LYS A 100 -9.45 6.80 -6.31
CA LYS A 100 -8.19 7.50 -6.52
C LYS A 100 -7.08 6.46 -6.54
N ALA A 101 -6.41 6.36 -7.68
CA ALA A 101 -5.29 5.46 -7.87
C ALA A 101 -3.99 6.26 -8.01
N GLY A 102 -2.88 5.58 -7.76
CA GLY A 102 -1.54 6.08 -8.05
C GLY A 102 -0.96 6.99 -6.96
N ARG A 103 0.35 7.19 -7.05
CA ARG A 103 1.17 7.85 -6.00
C ARG A 103 0.97 9.36 -5.89
N ALA A 104 0.17 9.96 -6.76
CA ALA A 104 -0.18 11.38 -6.71
C ALA A 104 -1.32 11.66 -5.71
N ASN A 105 -2.06 10.63 -5.29
CA ASN A 105 -3.11 10.74 -4.30
C ASN A 105 -2.65 10.08 -3.00
N ASN A 106 -3.06 10.67 -1.87
CA ASN A 106 -2.76 10.14 -0.53
C ASN A 106 -3.96 9.40 0.08
N TYR A 107 -4.94 8.97 -0.71
CA TYR A 107 -6.13 8.25 -0.25
C TYR A 107 -6.72 7.45 -1.42
N ASP A 108 -7.50 6.41 -1.14
CA ASP A 108 -7.99 5.45 -2.14
C ASP A 108 -9.36 5.85 -2.70
N PHE A 109 -10.18 6.57 -1.93
CA PHE A 109 -11.52 6.99 -2.34
C PHE A 109 -11.81 8.45 -1.98
N LEU A 110 -12.38 9.19 -2.93
CA LEU A 110 -13.14 10.41 -2.63
C LEU A 110 -14.62 10.04 -2.62
N ILE A 111 -15.24 10.02 -1.44
CA ILE A 111 -16.66 9.72 -1.28
C ILE A 111 -17.43 11.03 -1.12
N LYS A 112 -18.49 11.21 -1.90
CA LYS A 112 -19.37 12.37 -1.83
C LYS A 112 -20.74 11.93 -1.32
N LEU A 113 -21.23 12.58 -0.26
CA LEU A 113 -22.59 12.39 0.25
C LEU A 113 -23.41 13.62 -0.09
N TYR A 114 -24.41 13.45 -0.96
CA TYR A 114 -25.28 14.52 -1.44
C TYR A 114 -26.52 14.64 -0.54
N TYR A 115 -26.75 15.83 0.02
CA TYR A 115 -27.92 16.14 0.84
C TYR A 115 -29.05 16.76 0.02
N THR A 116 -28.68 17.52 -1.02
CA THR A 116 -29.57 18.00 -2.07
C THR A 116 -28.95 17.69 -3.43
N GLN A 117 -29.54 18.17 -4.53
CA GLN A 117 -28.97 17.98 -5.87
C GLN A 117 -27.56 18.61 -6.00
N ASP A 118 -27.33 19.74 -5.32
CA ASP A 118 -26.08 20.53 -5.48
C ASP A 118 -25.21 20.59 -4.22
N THR A 119 -25.73 20.20 -3.06
CA THR A 119 -24.97 20.24 -1.79
C THR A 119 -24.47 18.85 -1.40
N TYR A 120 -23.16 18.76 -1.11
CA TYR A 120 -22.53 17.52 -0.69
C TYR A 120 -21.34 17.76 0.25
N ASP A 121 -21.07 16.78 1.11
CA ASP A 121 -19.80 16.68 1.85
C ASP A 121 -18.84 15.73 1.12
N GLU A 122 -17.53 16.02 1.20
CA GLU A 122 -16.48 15.14 0.66
C GLU A 122 -15.66 14.48 1.76
N TYR A 123 -15.43 13.18 1.61
CA TYR A 123 -14.64 12.38 2.53
C TYR A 123 -13.48 11.72 1.80
N LYS A 124 -12.26 12.03 2.23
CA LYS A 124 -11.02 11.36 1.77
C LYS A 124 -10.84 10.08 2.57
N VAL A 125 -11.02 8.93 1.92
CA VAL A 125 -11.01 7.63 2.58
C VAL A 125 -9.83 6.78 2.10
N GLU A 126 -9.08 6.24 3.05
CA GLU A 126 -8.00 5.27 2.83
C GLU A 126 -8.44 3.89 3.30
N PHE A 127 -8.24 2.86 2.48
CA PHE A 127 -8.62 1.50 2.78
C PHE A 127 -7.45 0.66 3.26
N LYS A 128 -7.64 -0.03 4.39
CA LYS A 128 -6.68 -1.03 4.89
C LYS A 128 -7.37 -2.37 5.09
N PHE A 129 -6.93 -3.36 4.33
CA PHE A 129 -7.41 -4.73 4.45
C PHE A 129 -6.67 -5.50 5.55
N ASN A 130 -7.41 -6.35 6.26
CA ASN A 130 -6.96 -7.20 7.35
C ASN A 130 -6.35 -6.41 8.53
N ALA A 131 -6.98 -5.30 8.87
CA ALA A 131 -6.59 -4.44 10.00
C ALA A 131 -7.82 -4.10 10.84
N SER A 132 -7.72 -4.19 12.16
CA SER A 132 -8.79 -3.75 13.08
C SER A 132 -8.57 -2.32 13.62
N SER A 133 -7.34 -1.83 13.51
CA SER A 133 -6.91 -0.47 13.81
C SER A 133 -5.72 -0.14 12.91
N LEU A 134 -5.40 1.14 12.75
CA LEU A 134 -4.22 1.58 12.01
C LEU A 134 -2.92 1.02 12.60
N ASP A 135 -2.89 0.78 13.91
CA ASP A 135 -1.74 0.24 14.65
C ASP A 135 -1.47 -1.23 14.32
N LYS A 136 -2.49 -1.95 13.84
CA LYS A 136 -2.31 -3.31 13.30
C LYS A 136 -2.00 -3.31 11.81
N ALA A 137 -1.99 -2.16 11.14
CA ALA A 137 -1.60 -2.08 9.75
C ALA A 137 -0.06 -2.12 9.65
N PRO A 138 0.52 -2.91 8.74
CA PRO A 138 1.97 -3.02 8.61
C PRO A 138 2.64 -1.70 8.18
N GLN A 139 1.87 -0.81 7.57
CA GLN A 139 2.25 0.56 7.23
C GLN A 139 1.00 1.40 6.96
N PHE A 140 1.05 2.68 7.29
CA PHE A 140 0.00 3.63 6.89
C PHE A 140 0.46 4.60 5.81
N VAL A 141 1.74 4.97 5.80
CA VAL A 141 2.35 5.80 4.75
C VAL A 141 3.78 5.36 4.45
N SER A 142 4.29 5.72 3.28
CA SER A 142 5.63 5.34 2.87
C SER A 142 6.29 6.42 2.00
N PRO A 143 6.85 7.47 2.62
CA PRO A 143 7.52 8.55 1.90
C PRO A 143 8.73 8.03 1.13
N MET A 144 8.83 8.45 -0.13
CA MET A 144 9.98 8.16 -1.00
C MET A 144 11.11 9.16 -0.73
N LYS A 145 12.34 8.81 -1.12
CA LYS A 145 13.52 9.66 -0.94
C LYS A 145 13.76 10.00 0.55
N PRO A 146 14.11 8.98 1.37
CA PRO A 146 14.34 9.15 2.80
C PRO A 146 15.33 10.27 3.14
N SER A 147 16.30 10.56 2.28
CA SER A 147 17.25 11.67 2.44
C SER A 147 16.60 13.04 2.66
N ARG A 148 15.34 13.24 2.27
CA ARG A 148 14.59 14.48 2.57
C ARG A 148 14.33 14.69 4.07
N TYR A 149 14.39 13.63 4.87
CA TYR A 149 14.06 13.66 6.28
C TYR A 149 15.26 13.26 7.15
N LEU A 150 16.47 13.21 6.60
CA LEU A 150 17.67 12.76 7.27
C LEU A 150 18.76 13.83 7.20
N SER A 151 19.69 13.82 8.15
CA SER A 151 20.83 14.75 8.19
C SER A 151 21.79 14.60 7.01
N SER A 152 21.75 13.47 6.30
CA SER A 152 22.52 13.25 5.07
C SER A 152 21.78 12.34 4.08
N SER A 153 22.35 12.18 2.88
CA SER A 153 21.75 11.39 1.81
C SER A 153 22.05 9.90 1.94
N TYR A 154 21.05 9.10 2.32
CA TYR A 154 21.20 7.63 2.34
C TYR A 154 21.52 7.07 0.95
N GLU A 155 20.93 7.65 -0.10
CA GLU A 155 21.14 7.17 -1.47
C GLU A 155 22.56 7.39 -1.94
N GLU A 156 23.15 8.54 -1.61
CA GLU A 156 24.55 8.85 -1.90
C GLU A 156 25.52 8.04 -1.04
N PHE A 157 25.20 7.85 0.25
CA PHE A 157 25.94 6.96 1.13
C PHE A 157 25.98 5.53 0.59
N TYR A 158 24.83 5.00 0.16
CA TYR A 158 24.74 3.66 -0.42
C TYR A 158 25.53 3.55 -1.73
N TYR A 159 25.36 4.53 -2.63
CA TYR A 159 26.09 4.57 -3.90
C TYR A 159 27.60 4.50 -3.70
N THR A 160 28.12 5.29 -2.77
CA THR A 160 29.57 5.44 -2.54
C THR A 160 30.16 4.22 -1.84
N ASN A 161 29.48 3.69 -0.82
CA ASN A 161 30.07 2.70 0.10
C ASN A 161 29.66 1.25 -0.18
N TYR A 162 28.56 1.03 -0.91
CA TYR A 162 27.91 -0.29 -1.01
C TYR A 162 27.56 -0.71 -2.44
N LEU A 163 27.15 0.22 -3.30
CA LEU A 163 26.78 -0.13 -4.66
C LEU A 163 27.97 -0.69 -5.45
N THR A 164 29.18 -0.16 -5.23
CA THR A 164 30.42 -0.67 -5.82
C THR A 164 30.69 -2.14 -5.46
N LYS A 165 30.49 -2.52 -4.19
CA LYS A 165 30.63 -3.91 -3.72
C LYS A 165 29.62 -4.82 -4.43
N LEU A 166 28.38 -4.36 -4.56
CA LEU A 166 27.33 -5.10 -5.24
C LEU A 166 27.61 -5.24 -6.74
N ALA A 167 28.10 -4.18 -7.39
CA ALA A 167 28.48 -4.16 -8.79
C ALA A 167 29.57 -5.20 -9.07
N LEU A 168 30.62 -5.25 -8.24
CA LEU A 168 31.68 -6.24 -8.33
C LEU A 168 31.14 -7.67 -8.19
N LYS A 169 30.26 -7.93 -7.22
CA LYS A 169 29.67 -9.28 -7.02
C LYS A 169 28.85 -9.75 -8.24
N GLY A 170 28.15 -8.84 -8.91
CA GLY A 170 27.32 -9.17 -10.06
C GLY A 170 28.00 -9.02 -11.42
N ASN A 171 29.28 -8.62 -11.45
CA ASN A 171 29.96 -8.17 -12.67
C ASN A 171 29.14 -7.12 -13.46
N LEU A 172 28.57 -6.16 -12.72
CA LEU A 172 27.67 -5.14 -13.27
C LEU A 172 28.41 -3.80 -13.44
N LYS A 173 28.00 -3.03 -14.45
CA LYS A 173 28.51 -1.68 -14.66
C LYS A 173 27.96 -0.74 -13.58
N MET A 174 28.83 0.12 -13.04
CA MET A 174 28.39 1.22 -12.17
C MET A 174 27.67 2.29 -13.00
N PRO A 175 26.45 2.71 -12.61
CA PRO A 175 25.79 3.84 -13.25
C PRO A 175 26.51 5.15 -12.87
N PRO A 176 26.50 6.19 -13.72
CA PRO A 176 26.98 7.52 -13.33
C PRO A 176 26.26 8.04 -12.09
N LYS A 177 26.99 8.65 -11.15
CA LYS A 177 26.46 9.10 -9.85
C LYS A 177 25.24 10.02 -10.01
N GLU A 178 25.32 10.97 -10.93
CA GLU A 178 24.23 11.93 -11.20
C GLU A 178 22.97 11.22 -11.71
N GLU A 179 23.13 10.29 -12.66
CA GLU A 179 22.01 9.52 -13.21
C GLU A 179 21.37 8.64 -12.14
N TYR A 180 22.19 7.99 -11.31
CA TYR A 180 21.74 7.19 -10.18
C TYR A 180 20.93 8.03 -9.19
N LEU A 181 21.48 9.12 -8.66
CA LEU A 181 20.80 9.94 -7.65
C LEU A 181 19.51 10.57 -8.19
N LYS A 182 19.47 10.88 -9.49
CA LYS A 182 18.27 11.40 -10.14
C LYS A 182 17.15 10.35 -10.24
N HIS A 183 17.49 9.08 -10.50
CA HIS A 183 16.50 8.08 -10.90
C HIS A 183 16.27 6.95 -9.91
N VAL A 184 17.14 6.74 -8.91
CA VAL A 184 17.06 5.61 -7.96
C VAL A 184 15.74 5.57 -7.18
N HIS A 185 15.08 6.73 -6.99
CA HIS A 185 13.75 6.79 -6.36
C HIS A 185 12.60 6.42 -7.30
N SER A 186 12.85 5.84 -8.47
CA SER A 186 11.81 5.38 -9.40
C SER A 186 11.56 3.89 -9.25
N ASN A 187 10.41 3.42 -9.75
CA ASN A 187 10.08 1.99 -9.66
C ASN A 187 11.06 1.10 -10.44
N LYS A 188 11.46 1.57 -11.62
CA LYS A 188 12.32 0.85 -12.56
C LYS A 188 13.34 1.86 -13.10
N PRO A 189 14.35 2.24 -12.29
CA PRO A 189 15.37 3.16 -12.76
C PRO A 189 16.10 2.51 -13.93
N LYS A 190 16.15 3.17 -15.10
CA LYS A 190 16.82 2.59 -16.28
C LYS A 190 18.28 2.22 -15.97
N CYS A 191 18.98 3.09 -15.24
CA CYS A 191 20.36 2.88 -14.79
C CYS A 191 20.56 1.69 -13.84
N MET A 192 19.49 1.12 -13.27
CA MET A 192 19.54 -0.02 -12.35
C MET A 192 18.87 -1.29 -12.94
N THR A 193 18.58 -1.31 -14.24
CA THR A 193 17.82 -2.42 -14.87
C THR A 193 18.54 -3.76 -14.69
N ASP A 194 19.84 -3.82 -15.00
CA ASP A 194 20.61 -5.06 -14.91
C ASP A 194 20.72 -5.57 -13.46
N TYR A 195 20.87 -4.65 -12.51
CA TYR A 195 20.83 -4.95 -11.07
C TYR A 195 19.48 -5.56 -10.66
N GLN A 196 18.37 -4.94 -11.10
CA GLN A 196 17.02 -5.45 -10.81
C GLN A 196 16.79 -6.82 -11.43
N ASP A 197 17.18 -7.02 -12.68
CA ASP A 197 17.01 -8.28 -13.36
C ASP A 197 17.83 -9.40 -12.70
N LEU A 198 19.09 -9.15 -12.35
CA LEU A 198 19.92 -10.10 -11.64
C LEU A 198 19.36 -10.43 -10.25
N TYR A 199 18.94 -9.40 -9.49
CA TYR A 199 18.31 -9.58 -8.19
C TYR A 199 17.05 -10.46 -8.27
N TYR A 200 16.17 -10.22 -9.25
CA TYR A 200 14.93 -10.97 -9.40
C TYR A 200 15.14 -12.39 -9.94
N LYS A 201 16.26 -12.69 -10.60
CA LYS A 201 16.65 -14.06 -10.99
C LYS A 201 17.02 -14.94 -9.79
N GLY A 202 17.51 -14.34 -8.70
CA GLY A 202 17.83 -15.02 -7.44
C GLY A 202 16.70 -15.04 -6.41
N CYS A 203 15.65 -14.24 -6.60
CA CYS A 203 14.55 -14.13 -5.65
C CYS A 203 13.49 -15.23 -5.88
N ARG A 204 13.39 -16.21 -4.97
CA ARG A 204 12.45 -17.36 -5.08
C ARG A 204 10.97 -16.99 -5.30
N SER A 205 10.52 -15.85 -4.80
CA SER A 205 9.14 -15.38 -4.96
C SER A 205 8.89 -14.60 -6.25
N SER A 206 9.94 -14.35 -7.02
CA SER A 206 9.87 -13.68 -8.32
C SER A 206 9.49 -14.67 -9.42
N SER A 207 8.68 -14.22 -10.38
CA SER A 207 8.43 -14.98 -11.61
C SER A 207 9.66 -15.13 -12.50
N LYS A 208 10.74 -14.39 -12.21
CA LYS A 208 12.03 -14.47 -12.92
C LYS A 208 13.01 -15.45 -12.26
N PHE A 209 12.63 -16.12 -11.16
CA PHE A 209 13.52 -17.00 -10.43
C PHE A 209 14.07 -18.12 -11.32
N THR A 210 15.39 -18.34 -11.26
CA THR A 210 16.08 -19.28 -12.16
C THR A 210 16.61 -20.53 -11.46
N GLY A 211 16.76 -20.51 -10.13
CA GLY A 211 17.41 -21.60 -9.39
C GLY A 211 18.95 -21.64 -9.52
N ASN A 212 19.58 -20.79 -10.32
CA ASN A 212 21.04 -20.73 -10.44
C ASN A 212 21.65 -20.17 -9.13
N GLN A 213 22.67 -20.86 -8.62
CA GLN A 213 23.35 -20.51 -7.37
C GLN A 213 23.98 -19.12 -7.41
N GLU A 214 24.59 -18.69 -8.52
CA GLU A 214 25.21 -17.37 -8.65
C GLU A 214 24.17 -16.24 -8.49
N HIS A 215 22.97 -16.43 -9.07
CA HIS A 215 21.88 -15.48 -8.92
C HIS A 215 21.36 -15.43 -7.48
N ILE A 216 21.26 -16.58 -6.81
CA ILE A 216 20.86 -16.69 -5.40
C ILE A 216 21.89 -15.99 -4.51
N ASP A 217 23.17 -16.19 -4.77
CA ASP A 217 24.27 -15.56 -4.02
C ASP A 217 24.26 -14.04 -4.19
N PHE A 218 24.05 -13.54 -5.41
CA PHE A 218 23.88 -12.11 -5.64
C PHE A 218 22.68 -11.55 -4.87
N TYR A 219 21.52 -12.24 -4.93
CA TYR A 219 20.31 -11.84 -4.20
C TYR A 219 20.55 -11.78 -2.68
N ASN A 220 21.20 -12.79 -2.10
CA ASN A 220 21.49 -12.83 -0.67
C ASN A 220 22.50 -11.75 -0.27
N TYR A 221 23.56 -11.56 -1.06
CA TYR A 221 24.55 -10.51 -0.83
C TYR A 221 23.95 -9.11 -0.91
N ALA A 222 23.05 -8.85 -1.86
CA ALA A 222 22.32 -7.59 -1.95
C ALA A 222 21.49 -7.29 -0.69
N LYS A 223 20.83 -8.33 -0.13
CA LYS A 223 20.07 -8.19 1.12
C LYS A 223 20.97 -7.88 2.32
N GLU A 224 22.10 -8.58 2.40
CA GLU A 224 23.09 -8.39 3.45
C GLU A 224 23.66 -6.96 3.42
N LEU A 225 24.20 -6.53 2.27
CA LEU A 225 24.73 -5.17 2.08
C LEU A 225 23.67 -4.10 2.36
N SER A 226 22.43 -4.32 1.93
CA SER A 226 21.33 -3.43 2.26
C SER A 226 21.11 -3.33 3.78
N SER A 227 21.15 -4.44 4.51
CA SER A 227 20.97 -4.44 5.96
C SER A 227 22.11 -3.72 6.69
N ILE A 228 23.35 -4.02 6.31
CA ILE A 228 24.56 -3.40 6.89
C ILE A 228 24.55 -1.90 6.61
N SER A 229 24.32 -1.50 5.36
CA SER A 229 24.32 -0.08 4.98
C SER A 229 23.29 0.75 5.73
N ILE A 230 22.08 0.21 5.97
CA ILE A 230 21.05 0.92 6.74
C ILE A 230 21.50 1.08 8.19
N CYS A 231 22.05 0.02 8.79
CA CYS A 231 22.51 0.04 10.17
C CYS A 231 23.64 1.04 10.38
N GLU A 232 24.66 1.01 9.53
CA GLU A 232 25.76 1.97 9.60
C GLU A 232 25.29 3.40 9.35
N PHE A 233 24.41 3.61 8.37
CA PHE A 233 23.89 4.94 8.07
C PHE A 233 23.11 5.54 9.26
N ILE A 234 22.21 4.76 9.89
CA ILE A 234 21.40 5.26 11.00
C ILE A 234 22.28 5.63 12.20
N LYS A 235 23.32 4.82 12.51
CA LYS A 235 24.25 5.12 13.61
C LYS A 235 24.81 6.55 13.53
N SER A 236 25.18 6.99 12.33
CA SER A 236 25.80 8.31 12.10
C SER A 236 24.85 9.41 11.63
N ASN A 237 23.55 9.15 11.48
CA ASN A 237 22.61 10.12 10.92
C ASN A 237 21.37 10.33 11.77
N GLU A 238 20.92 11.58 11.84
CA GLU A 238 19.73 11.99 12.58
C GLU A 238 18.50 12.07 11.67
N LEU A 239 17.34 11.78 12.26
CA LEU A 239 16.05 12.02 11.62
C LEU A 239 15.60 13.46 11.88
N ASN A 240 15.27 14.19 10.82
CA ASN A 240 14.63 15.50 10.93
C ASN A 240 13.13 15.31 11.23
N ILE A 241 12.80 15.21 12.52
CA ILE A 241 11.43 15.00 12.99
C ILE A 241 10.48 16.12 12.60
N SER A 242 10.96 17.36 12.45
CA SER A 242 10.14 18.50 12.01
C SER A 242 9.67 18.32 10.55
N MET A 243 10.60 18.00 9.65
CA MET A 243 10.27 17.74 8.24
C MET A 243 9.37 16.51 8.08
N LEU A 244 9.62 15.45 8.85
CA LEU A 244 8.78 14.26 8.80
C LEU A 244 7.38 14.55 9.38
N SER A 245 7.26 15.28 10.48
CA SER A 245 5.98 15.69 11.06
C SER A 245 5.15 16.50 10.07
N ASN A 246 5.77 17.49 9.41
CA ASN A 246 5.09 18.28 8.38
C ASN A 246 4.58 17.38 7.25
N TYR A 247 5.39 16.43 6.78
CA TYR A 247 4.93 15.46 5.77
C TYR A 247 3.77 14.60 6.27
N LEU A 248 3.83 14.08 7.50
CA LEU A 248 2.75 13.25 8.05
C LEU A 248 1.46 14.05 8.21
N GLN A 249 1.53 15.23 8.81
CA GLN A 249 0.37 16.11 9.00
C GLN A 249 -0.28 16.48 7.66
N THR A 250 0.51 16.91 6.67
CA THR A 250 -0.01 17.32 5.36
C THR A 250 -0.56 16.14 4.56
N SER A 251 0.15 15.01 4.52
CA SER A 251 -0.24 13.85 3.73
C SER A 251 -1.41 13.06 4.32
N GLN A 252 -1.60 13.12 5.64
CA GLN A 252 -2.66 12.42 6.36
C GLN A 252 -3.83 13.33 6.78
N ALA A 253 -3.78 14.64 6.49
CA ALA A 253 -4.82 15.59 6.82
C ALA A 253 -6.20 15.17 6.31
N ASN A 254 -7.21 15.24 7.20
CA ASN A 254 -8.62 14.96 6.92
C ASN A 254 -8.90 13.57 6.33
N LYS A 255 -7.98 12.62 6.50
CA LYS A 255 -8.14 11.25 6.05
C LYS A 255 -8.97 10.45 7.06
N ILE A 256 -9.93 9.70 6.54
CA ILE A 256 -10.69 8.69 7.29
C ILE A 256 -10.21 7.31 6.85
N TYR A 257 -9.90 6.44 7.79
CA TYR A 257 -9.50 5.07 7.48
C TYR A 257 -10.73 4.15 7.46
N MET A 258 -10.90 3.46 6.33
CA MET A 258 -11.81 2.33 6.13
C MET A 258 -11.02 1.04 6.38
N LEU A 259 -11.09 0.53 7.59
CA LEU A 259 -10.42 -0.70 7.96
C LEU A 259 -11.34 -1.88 7.73
N TYR A 260 -10.83 -2.97 7.17
CA TYR A 260 -11.62 -4.18 6.96
C TYR A 260 -10.97 -5.39 7.64
N THR A 261 -11.71 -6.04 8.53
CA THR A 261 -11.31 -7.29 9.18
C THR A 261 -12.54 -8.09 9.60
N ASN A 262 -12.43 -9.41 9.65
CA ASN A 262 -13.52 -10.30 10.09
C ASN A 262 -14.88 -9.99 9.42
N ASN A 263 -14.85 -9.73 8.11
CA ASN A 263 -16.01 -9.33 7.29
C ASN A 263 -16.69 -8.00 7.65
N THR A 264 -16.09 -7.16 8.50
CA THR A 264 -16.66 -5.87 8.93
C THR A 264 -15.81 -4.70 8.47
N PHE A 265 -16.46 -3.55 8.24
CA PHE A 265 -15.79 -2.27 8.01
C PHE A 265 -15.81 -1.44 9.29
N ILE A 266 -14.65 -0.91 9.67
CA ILE A 266 -14.46 -0.07 10.85
C ILE A 266 -13.98 1.30 10.38
N LYS A 267 -14.68 2.34 10.81
CA LYS A 267 -14.27 3.75 10.62
C LYS A 267 -13.28 4.13 11.70
N GLN A 268 -12.11 4.62 11.31
CA GLN A 268 -11.15 5.23 12.23
C GLN A 268 -10.74 6.61 11.75
N ILE A 269 -10.78 7.59 12.66
CA ILE A 269 -10.21 8.93 12.49
C ILE A 269 -9.03 9.01 13.44
N ILE A 270 -7.89 9.49 12.96
CA ILE A 270 -6.66 9.57 13.74
C ILE A 270 -6.52 10.97 14.32
N ASN A 271 -6.05 11.06 15.56
CA ASN A 271 -5.72 12.33 16.19
C ASN A 271 -4.56 12.99 15.42
N SER A 272 -4.71 14.26 15.04
CA SER A 272 -3.64 14.99 14.34
C SER A 272 -2.36 15.11 15.16
N ASP A 273 -2.44 15.09 16.49
CA ASP A 273 -1.27 15.10 17.37
C ASP A 273 -0.44 13.80 17.26
N ASP A 274 -1.03 12.68 16.81
CA ASP A 274 -0.28 11.45 16.53
C ASP A 274 0.76 11.68 15.41
N TYR A 275 0.54 12.65 14.52
CA TYR A 275 1.45 12.93 13.40
C TYR A 275 2.52 13.99 13.72
N MET A 276 2.49 14.59 14.91
CA MET A 276 3.49 15.54 15.37
C MET A 276 4.53 14.82 16.22
N LEU A 277 5.72 14.61 15.67
CA LEU A 277 6.82 13.90 16.32
C LEU A 277 7.60 14.86 17.23
N ILE A 278 7.86 14.45 18.47
CA ILE A 278 8.53 15.27 19.49
C ILE A 278 9.85 14.67 19.99
N ASP A 279 10.05 13.36 19.80
CA ASP A 279 11.27 12.67 20.22
C ASP A 279 11.61 11.52 19.26
N VAL A 280 12.87 11.07 19.25
CA VAL A 280 13.36 9.99 18.39
C VAL A 280 14.46 9.16 19.04
N ILE A 281 14.31 7.84 18.96
CA ILE A 281 15.28 6.84 19.37
C ILE A 281 15.75 6.07 18.13
N LYS A 282 17.06 5.88 18.00
CA LYS A 282 17.64 5.10 16.89
C LYS A 282 17.63 3.61 17.20
N HIS A 283 17.24 2.84 16.19
CA HIS A 283 17.38 1.38 16.16
C HIS A 283 18.27 0.96 14.98
N SER A 284 18.57 -0.33 14.89
CA SER A 284 19.46 -0.87 13.85
C SER A 284 18.96 -0.64 12.42
N ASN A 285 17.65 -0.53 12.19
CA ASN A 285 17.07 -0.35 10.86
C ASN A 285 15.99 0.74 10.77
N SER A 286 15.66 1.38 11.89
CA SER A 286 14.57 2.33 11.98
C SER A 286 14.84 3.44 12.99
N TYR A 287 14.04 4.48 12.90
CA TYR A 287 13.86 5.46 13.96
C TYR A 287 12.53 5.18 14.65
N GLU A 288 12.53 5.06 15.98
CA GLU A 288 11.31 5.03 16.80
C GLU A 288 11.05 6.45 17.27
N CYS A 289 9.95 7.04 16.81
CA CYS A 289 9.55 8.38 17.16
C CYS A 289 8.43 8.36 18.19
N ILE A 290 8.45 9.31 19.12
CA ILE A 290 7.33 9.57 20.02
C ILE A 290 6.57 10.78 19.47
N SER A 291 5.26 10.63 19.32
CA SER A 291 4.38 11.72 18.92
C SER A 291 3.92 12.55 20.11
N LYS A 292 3.34 13.72 19.84
CA LYS A 292 2.81 14.64 20.85
C LYS A 292 1.70 14.01 21.70
N SER A 293 0.96 13.05 21.16
CA SER A 293 -0.04 12.28 21.91
C SER A 293 0.56 11.14 22.75
N GLY A 294 1.89 10.96 22.73
CA GLY A 294 2.59 9.87 23.40
C GLY A 294 2.65 8.56 22.60
N LYS A 295 2.10 8.54 21.39
CA LYS A 295 2.09 7.34 20.54
C LYS A 295 3.44 7.09 19.86
N LYS A 296 3.82 5.82 19.76
CA LYS A 296 5.03 5.39 19.04
C LYS A 296 4.77 5.30 17.53
N ILE A 297 5.70 5.83 16.74
CA ILE A 297 5.72 5.73 15.28
C ILE A 297 7.09 5.24 14.84
N TYR A 298 7.13 4.19 14.03
CA TYR A 298 8.37 3.64 13.50
C TYR A 298 8.59 4.12 12.07
N ALA A 299 9.77 4.69 11.81
CA ALA A 299 10.26 5.05 10.49
C ALA A 299 11.38 4.11 10.05
N LEU A 300 11.00 3.01 9.39
CA LEU A 300 11.92 1.97 8.89
C LEU A 300 12.48 2.37 7.52
N ILE A 301 13.81 2.43 7.37
CA ILE A 301 14.43 2.59 6.04
C ILE A 301 14.33 1.25 5.30
N ARG A 302 13.85 1.27 4.05
CA ARG A 302 13.82 0.08 3.20
C ARG A 302 13.94 0.41 1.72
N TRP A 303 14.36 -0.58 0.95
CA TRP A 303 14.27 -0.56 -0.50
C TRP A 303 12.97 -1.24 -0.94
N LYS A 304 12.19 -0.60 -1.81
CA LYS A 304 10.90 -1.15 -2.25
C LYS A 304 11.04 -2.14 -3.41
N ASN A 305 12.03 -1.95 -4.30
CA ASN A 305 12.15 -2.71 -5.54
C ASN A 305 13.52 -3.40 -5.65
N GLY A 306 13.76 -4.30 -4.70
CA GLY A 306 15.01 -5.04 -4.52
C GLY A 306 15.89 -4.41 -3.44
N ASN A 307 16.32 -5.21 -2.46
CA ASN A 307 17.16 -4.74 -1.36
C ASN A 307 18.49 -4.20 -1.89
N GLY A 308 18.77 -2.92 -1.66
CA GLY A 308 19.97 -2.26 -2.17
C GLY A 308 19.94 -1.90 -3.66
N ILE A 309 18.80 -2.06 -4.34
CA ILE A 309 18.72 -1.90 -5.81
C ILE A 309 18.03 -0.60 -6.21
N ALA A 310 16.77 -0.43 -5.82
CA ALA A 310 15.96 0.69 -6.26
C ALA A 310 14.84 1.04 -5.28
N LEU A 311 14.43 2.30 -5.35
CA LEU A 311 13.33 2.89 -4.62
C LEU A 311 13.50 2.85 -3.09
N PRO A 312 14.53 3.52 -2.54
CA PRO A 312 14.66 3.71 -1.11
C PRO A 312 13.52 4.59 -0.61
N ALA A 313 12.93 4.18 0.50
CA ALA A 313 11.76 4.80 1.09
C ALA A 313 11.74 4.54 2.60
N PHE A 314 11.03 5.39 3.33
CA PHE A 314 10.56 5.00 4.65
C PHE A 314 9.33 4.11 4.54
N GLN A 315 9.19 3.16 5.44
CA GLN A 315 7.94 2.54 5.80
C GLN A 315 7.54 3.06 7.17
N ILE A 316 6.41 3.77 7.23
CA ILE A 316 5.91 4.34 8.47
C ILE A 316 4.76 3.49 8.98
N SER A 317 4.87 3.03 10.23
CA SER A 317 3.85 2.28 10.96
C SER A 317 3.68 2.84 12.37
N SER A 318 2.49 2.70 12.93
CA SER A 318 2.28 2.97 14.35
C SER A 318 2.62 1.74 15.19
N GLY A 319 3.07 1.99 16.42
CA GLY A 319 3.38 0.99 17.44
C GLY A 319 2.27 0.70 18.40
#